data_AF-A0A2S4ZSG4-F1
#
_entry.id   AF-A0A2S4ZSG4-F1
#
_cell.length_a   1.000
_cell.length_b   1.000
_cell.length_c   1.000
_cell.angle_alpha   90.00
_cell.angle_beta   90.00
_cell.angle_gamma   90.00
#
_symmetry.space_group_name_H-M   'P 1'
#
loop_
_entity.id
_entity.type
_entity.pdbx_description
1 polymer ?
#
loop_
_entity_poly.entity_id
_entity_poly.type
_entity_poly.pdbx_seq_one_letter_code
_entity_poly.pdbx_strand_id
1 'polypeptide(L)'
;MALSRSARLGAVATAAASFLVIAASSAPTPGAPGIGDPYFPRLGNGGFDARHYRLDIAYAPDTGRLDGRTTLTARATQKLSSFDLDLQQLEVTGVQVDGRPARFTRDGDEITVTPRHPLAAGRDFTVSVTYGGVPQALGGPIVFGSDYGWMKTPDGVFVACEPNAASTWFPSSDHPADKATYDIRIKAPRGLTGVSNGRLVSTYDKGGSTYTHWRESKPMATYLATATIGKFDVRTGRTPGGTPIYVAIDPVLKNSNNVDVYAVTAAATDYWSQVFGPYPFEETGAIVDDMPEAGFSLEVQSKPAYSAVRNESTIVHELAHQWFGDSVSVAQWKDIWLNEGFATYAQWLWAEHQGTRSAHDSFLAGYDSRPADSAFWQIKVADPQRDTMFASAVYQRGAMTLQVLRERIGDTAFFKLLPAWTRLHRYGNADTADFIRLAERVSGQQLDDLFDTWLFTTGKPAL
;
A
#
# COMPACT_ATOMS: atom_id res chain seq x y z
N MET A 1 -15.47 48.38 -82.86
CA MET A 1 -15.14 46.95 -83.06
C MET A 1 -15.32 46.27 -81.72
N ALA A 2 -16.52 45.75 -81.41
CA ALA A 2 -16.99 44.41 -81.79
C ALA A 2 -16.18 43.28 -81.13
N LEU A 3 -16.67 42.72 -80.01
CA LEU A 3 -17.28 41.40 -79.93
C LEU A 3 -17.60 41.01 -78.48
N SER A 4 -18.72 40.29 -78.33
CA SER A 4 -19.34 39.82 -77.09
C SER A 4 -18.58 38.65 -76.45
N ARG A 5 -18.85 38.38 -75.16
CA ARG A 5 -19.50 37.11 -74.74
C ARG A 5 -19.74 37.05 -73.24
N SER A 6 -21.02 36.81 -72.97
CA SER A 6 -21.69 36.37 -71.77
C SER A 6 -21.11 35.07 -71.18
N ALA A 7 -21.50 34.81 -69.93
CA ALA A 7 -21.49 33.54 -69.20
C ALA A 7 -20.24 33.23 -68.35
N ARG A 8 -20.37 33.44 -67.04
CA ARG A 8 -20.29 32.39 -65.99
C ARG A 8 -20.58 32.99 -64.61
N LEU A 9 -21.84 33.39 -64.40
CA LEU A 9 -22.47 33.39 -63.09
C LEU A 9 -22.98 31.95 -62.88
N GLY A 10 -22.31 31.18 -62.03
CA GLY A 10 -22.70 29.81 -61.75
C GLY A 10 -21.54 28.95 -61.25
N ALA A 11 -21.25 29.09 -59.96
CA ALA A 11 -20.69 28.08 -59.03
C ALA A 11 -19.88 28.75 -57.90
N VAL A 12 -20.52 29.59 -57.07
CA VAL A 12 -19.97 30.00 -55.75
C VAL A 12 -20.86 29.50 -54.61
N ALA A 13 -21.88 28.69 -54.90
CA ALA A 13 -22.77 28.12 -53.91
C ALA A 13 -22.76 26.59 -53.99
N THR A 14 -21.69 25.94 -53.51
CA THR A 14 -21.63 24.55 -52.97
C THR A 14 -20.17 24.06 -52.82
N ALA A 15 -19.38 24.69 -51.95
CA ALA A 15 -18.18 24.05 -51.38
C ALA A 15 -17.82 24.59 -49.98
N ALA A 16 -18.80 25.17 -49.27
CA ALA A 16 -18.71 25.52 -47.87
C ALA A 16 -19.68 24.68 -47.03
N ALA A 17 -19.89 23.43 -47.46
CA ALA A 17 -20.58 22.43 -46.66
C ALA A 17 -19.52 21.49 -46.07
N SER A 18 -19.38 21.58 -44.74
CA SER A 18 -19.00 20.45 -43.88
C SER A 18 -17.53 20.07 -43.82
N PHE A 19 -16.68 20.99 -43.33
CA PHE A 19 -15.59 20.61 -42.42
C PHE A 19 -15.79 21.24 -41.04
N LEU A 20 -17.04 21.28 -40.57
CA LEU A 20 -17.28 21.08 -39.15
C LEU A 20 -17.08 19.59 -38.90
N VAL A 21 -15.81 19.18 -38.73
CA VAL A 21 -15.55 17.99 -37.93
C VAL A 21 -16.00 18.38 -36.53
N ILE A 22 -17.29 18.16 -36.25
CA ILE A 22 -17.72 17.97 -34.88
C ILE A 22 -16.83 16.83 -34.42
N ALA A 23 -15.78 17.13 -33.66
CA ALA A 23 -15.04 16.11 -32.94
C ALA A 23 -16.11 15.39 -32.13
N ALA A 24 -16.56 14.23 -32.61
CA ALA A 24 -17.59 13.46 -31.96
C ALA A 24 -17.03 13.19 -30.57
N SER A 25 -17.64 13.81 -29.55
CA SER A 25 -17.21 13.57 -28.18
C SER A 25 -17.24 12.06 -27.98
N SER A 26 -16.11 11.46 -27.63
CA SER A 26 -16.00 10.01 -27.48
C SER A 26 -17.19 9.49 -26.66
N ALA A 27 -17.76 8.37 -27.08
CA ALA A 27 -18.83 7.72 -26.32
C ALA A 27 -18.28 7.37 -24.91
N PRO A 28 -19.11 7.44 -23.86
CA PRO A 28 -18.74 6.88 -22.57
C PRO A 28 -18.31 5.42 -22.71
N THR A 29 -17.26 5.02 -22.01
CA THR A 29 -16.78 3.64 -21.99
C THR A 29 -16.62 3.15 -20.55
N PRO A 30 -16.72 1.83 -20.30
CA PRO A 30 -16.38 1.25 -19.01
C PRO A 30 -14.93 1.55 -18.64
N GLY A 31 -14.64 1.59 -17.34
CA GLY A 31 -13.29 1.44 -16.81
C GLY A 31 -12.75 0.05 -17.11
N ALA A 32 -11.44 -0.12 -16.96
CA ALA A 32 -10.85 -1.46 -17.01
C ALA A 32 -11.19 -2.22 -15.71
N PRO A 33 -11.44 -3.54 -15.78
CA PRO A 33 -11.83 -4.40 -14.65
C PRO A 33 -10.65 -4.75 -13.72
N GLY A 34 -9.63 -3.90 -13.67
CA GLY A 34 -8.31 -4.21 -13.13
C GLY A 34 -7.34 -3.07 -13.42
N ILE A 35 -6.37 -2.84 -12.53
CA ILE A 35 -5.36 -1.79 -12.75
C ILE A 35 -4.24 -2.21 -13.73
N GLY A 36 -4.14 -3.50 -14.03
CA GLY A 36 -3.19 -4.05 -15.01
C GLY A 36 -1.95 -4.73 -14.40
N ASP A 37 -2.00 -5.11 -13.12
CA ASP A 37 -0.93 -5.90 -12.50
C ASP A 37 -1.04 -7.39 -12.90
N PRO A 38 0.04 -8.03 -13.39
CA PRO A 38 -0.02 -9.42 -13.85
C PRO A 38 -0.20 -10.45 -12.74
N TYR A 39 0.16 -10.15 -11.49
CA TYR A 39 -0.06 -11.06 -10.36
C TYR A 39 -1.53 -11.02 -9.91
N PHE A 40 -2.18 -9.88 -10.06
CA PHE A 40 -3.58 -9.69 -9.71
C PHE A 40 -4.35 -8.94 -10.79
N PRO A 41 -4.65 -9.59 -11.92
CA PRO A 41 -5.18 -8.92 -13.12
C PRO A 41 -6.58 -8.32 -12.94
N ARG A 42 -7.30 -8.69 -11.87
CA ARG A 42 -8.64 -8.19 -11.53
C ARG A 42 -8.65 -7.23 -10.33
N LEU A 43 -7.51 -6.97 -9.70
CA LEU A 43 -7.45 -6.08 -8.54
C LEU A 43 -7.06 -4.66 -8.94
N GLY A 44 -7.53 -3.71 -8.12
CA GLY A 44 -7.49 -2.30 -8.50
C GLY A 44 -8.42 -2.04 -9.68
N ASN A 45 -8.69 -0.79 -9.98
CA ASN A 45 -9.75 -0.47 -10.95
C ASN A 45 -9.30 0.60 -11.94
N GLY A 46 -9.75 0.44 -13.18
CA GLY A 46 -9.47 1.39 -14.26
C GLY A 46 -10.52 2.49 -14.38
N GLY A 47 -10.16 3.57 -15.06
CA GLY A 47 -11.09 4.64 -15.43
C GLY A 47 -11.33 5.71 -14.37
N PHE A 48 -10.79 5.54 -13.16
CA PHE A 48 -10.70 6.57 -12.13
C PHE A 48 -9.36 6.53 -11.39
N ASP A 49 -9.13 7.55 -10.57
CA ASP A 49 -7.99 7.71 -9.66
C ASP A 49 -8.56 8.08 -8.28
N ALA A 50 -8.31 7.25 -7.27
CA ALA A 50 -8.83 7.42 -5.92
C ALA A 50 -8.14 8.59 -5.21
N ARG A 51 -8.93 9.49 -4.60
CA ARG A 51 -8.40 10.67 -3.91
C ARG A 51 -8.52 10.58 -2.40
N HIS A 52 -9.68 10.11 -1.95
CA HIS A 52 -10.00 10.06 -0.52
C HIS A 52 -11.02 8.98 -0.21
N TYR A 53 -10.76 8.18 0.81
CA TYR A 53 -11.71 7.26 1.40
C TYR A 53 -12.18 7.77 2.77
N ARG A 54 -13.48 7.91 2.94
CA ARG A 54 -14.11 7.96 4.26
C ARG A 54 -14.71 6.60 4.56
N LEU A 55 -14.22 5.94 5.60
CA LEU A 55 -14.67 4.62 6.05
C LEU A 55 -15.42 4.79 7.37
N ASP A 56 -16.75 4.69 7.33
CA ASP A 56 -17.59 4.66 8.53
C ASP A 56 -17.94 3.20 8.83
N ILE A 57 -17.32 2.60 9.84
CA ILE A 57 -17.50 1.17 10.18
C ILE A 57 -18.04 0.97 11.60
N ALA A 58 -18.82 -0.09 11.77
CA ALA A 58 -19.26 -0.59 13.07
C ALA A 58 -18.98 -2.09 13.15
N TYR A 59 -18.25 -2.52 14.18
CA TYR A 59 -17.91 -3.93 14.37
C TYR A 59 -18.43 -4.44 15.71
N ALA A 60 -19.02 -5.63 15.69
CA ALA A 60 -19.53 -6.34 16.86
C ALA A 60 -18.79 -7.67 17.04
N PRO A 61 -17.77 -7.74 17.92
CA PRO A 61 -16.93 -8.94 18.11
C PRO A 61 -17.73 -10.20 18.48
N ASP A 62 -18.78 -10.06 19.29
CA ASP A 62 -19.65 -11.17 19.72
C ASP A 62 -20.28 -11.92 18.55
N THR A 63 -20.66 -11.20 17.49
CA THR A 63 -21.27 -11.79 16.28
C THR A 63 -20.30 -11.87 15.11
N GLY A 64 -19.13 -11.22 15.20
CA GLY A 64 -18.20 -11.03 14.09
C GLY A 64 -18.74 -10.13 12.98
N ARG A 65 -19.88 -9.45 13.19
CA ARG A 65 -20.52 -8.64 12.15
C ARG A 65 -19.83 -7.29 11.99
N LEU A 66 -19.49 -6.96 10.74
CA LEU A 66 -19.08 -5.64 10.28
C LEU A 66 -20.24 -5.01 9.49
N ASP A 67 -20.62 -3.79 9.85
CA ASP A 67 -21.48 -2.93 9.04
C ASP A 67 -20.68 -1.70 8.62
N GLY A 68 -20.68 -1.38 7.33
CA GLY A 68 -19.81 -0.36 6.75
C GLY A 68 -20.52 0.57 5.78
N ARG A 69 -20.02 1.80 5.72
CA ARG A 69 -20.23 2.72 4.61
C ARG A 69 -18.90 3.30 4.15
N THR A 70 -18.51 2.97 2.93
CA THR A 70 -17.38 3.61 2.26
C THR A 70 -17.89 4.77 1.44
N THR A 71 -17.24 5.92 1.54
CA THR A 71 -17.42 7.07 0.66
C THR A 71 -16.08 7.36 -0.01
N LEU A 72 -15.94 7.00 -1.28
CA LEU A 72 -14.76 7.25 -2.08
C LEU A 72 -14.97 8.53 -2.90
N THR A 73 -14.05 9.48 -2.78
CA THR A 73 -13.89 10.59 -3.72
C THR A 73 -12.84 10.19 -4.74
N ALA A 74 -13.18 10.24 -6.01
CA ALA A 74 -12.29 9.83 -7.10
C ALA A 74 -12.37 10.82 -8.27
N ARG A 75 -11.35 10.82 -9.12
CA ARG A 75 -11.32 11.59 -10.36
C ARG A 75 -11.42 10.65 -11.55
N ALA A 76 -12.41 10.84 -12.41
CA ALA A 76 -12.54 10.03 -13.61
C ALA A 76 -11.36 10.35 -14.58
N THR A 77 -10.65 9.33 -15.05
CA THR A 77 -9.53 9.49 -16.00
C THR A 77 -10.01 9.47 -17.46
N GLN A 78 -11.25 9.06 -17.68
CA GLN A 78 -11.92 9.02 -18.97
C GLN A 78 -13.41 9.36 -18.84
N LYS A 79 -14.15 9.40 -19.95
CA LYS A 79 -15.62 9.51 -19.93
C LYS A 79 -16.20 8.17 -19.51
N LEU A 80 -16.53 8.02 -18.24
CA LEU A 80 -16.72 6.74 -17.57
C LEU A 80 -18.21 6.34 -17.56
N SER A 81 -18.54 5.22 -18.19
CA SER A 81 -19.91 4.66 -18.17
C SER A 81 -20.16 3.72 -16.99
N SER A 82 -19.11 3.07 -16.50
CA SER A 82 -19.11 2.18 -15.34
C SER A 82 -17.68 2.05 -14.82
N PHE A 83 -17.53 1.63 -13.57
CA PHE A 83 -16.25 1.36 -12.93
C PHE A 83 -16.41 0.29 -11.87
N ASP A 84 -15.32 -0.32 -11.46
CA ASP A 84 -15.31 -1.48 -10.57
C ASP A 84 -14.76 -1.09 -9.18
N LEU A 85 -15.09 -1.90 -8.17
CA LEU A 85 -14.58 -1.81 -6.80
C LEU A 85 -14.40 -3.22 -6.25
N ASP A 86 -13.28 -3.48 -5.59
CA ASP A 86 -12.95 -4.74 -4.94
C ASP A 86 -13.61 -4.82 -3.55
N LEU A 87 -14.47 -5.81 -3.32
CA LEU A 87 -15.04 -6.10 -1.99
C LEU A 87 -15.36 -7.58 -1.86
N GLN A 88 -14.68 -8.27 -0.95
CA GLN A 88 -14.83 -9.71 -0.75
C GLN A 88 -15.93 -10.02 0.25
N GLN A 89 -16.81 -10.94 -0.11
CA GLN A 89 -17.78 -11.66 0.75
C GLN A 89 -18.86 -10.83 1.47
N LEU A 90 -18.69 -9.52 1.63
CA LEU A 90 -19.66 -8.64 2.28
C LEU A 90 -20.82 -8.28 1.33
N GLU A 91 -22.03 -8.22 1.89
CA GLU A 91 -23.24 -7.92 1.15
C GLU A 91 -23.33 -6.41 0.90
N VAL A 92 -23.48 -6.01 -0.37
CA VAL A 92 -23.74 -4.62 -0.75
C VAL A 92 -25.25 -4.39 -0.77
N THR A 93 -25.72 -3.45 0.05
CA THR A 93 -27.14 -3.12 0.17
C THR A 93 -27.51 -1.83 -0.56
N GLY A 94 -26.53 -1.01 -0.94
CA GLY A 94 -26.80 0.19 -1.73
C GLY A 94 -25.54 0.89 -2.24
N VAL A 95 -25.63 1.41 -3.46
CA VAL A 95 -24.59 2.21 -4.11
C VAL A 95 -25.18 3.53 -4.59
N GLN A 96 -24.48 4.63 -4.31
CA GLN A 96 -24.79 5.96 -4.81
C GLN A 96 -23.59 6.56 -5.51
N VAL A 97 -23.82 7.27 -6.61
CA VAL A 97 -22.81 8.12 -7.28
C VAL A 97 -23.34 9.55 -7.31
N ASP A 98 -22.55 10.49 -6.81
CA ASP A 98 -22.93 11.91 -6.62
C ASP A 98 -24.27 12.07 -5.88
N GLY A 99 -24.48 11.26 -4.84
CA GLY A 99 -25.69 11.26 -4.01
C GLY A 99 -26.95 10.71 -4.70
N ARG A 100 -26.82 10.13 -5.90
CA ARG A 100 -27.94 9.50 -6.64
C ARG A 100 -27.77 7.97 -6.66
N PRO A 101 -28.85 7.19 -6.54
CA PRO A 101 -28.77 5.74 -6.69
C PRO A 101 -28.10 5.34 -8.01
N ALA A 102 -27.14 4.42 -7.92
CA ALA A 102 -26.47 3.80 -9.05
C ALA A 102 -26.87 2.32 -9.13
N ARG A 103 -26.81 1.74 -10.34
CA ARG A 103 -26.94 0.29 -10.49
C ARG A 103 -25.60 -0.35 -10.13
N PHE A 104 -25.64 -1.57 -9.63
CA PHE A 104 -24.43 -2.37 -9.46
C PHE A 104 -24.71 -3.83 -9.77
N THR A 105 -23.67 -4.53 -10.21
CA THR A 105 -23.61 -6.00 -10.33
C THR A 105 -22.39 -6.51 -9.58
N ARG A 106 -22.34 -7.80 -9.30
CA ARG A 106 -21.21 -8.44 -8.63
C ARG A 106 -20.79 -9.68 -9.40
N ASP A 107 -19.50 -9.83 -9.64
CA ASP A 107 -18.88 -11.07 -10.12
C ASP A 107 -17.70 -11.42 -9.21
N GLY A 108 -17.84 -12.53 -8.47
CA GLY A 108 -16.88 -12.91 -7.43
C GLY A 108 -16.70 -11.81 -6.39
N ASP A 109 -15.53 -11.17 -6.42
CA ASP A 109 -15.09 -10.12 -5.49
C ASP A 109 -15.15 -8.70 -6.07
N GLU A 110 -15.60 -8.57 -7.33
CA GLU A 110 -15.64 -7.32 -8.06
C GLU A 110 -17.06 -6.77 -8.14
N ILE A 111 -17.23 -5.48 -7.80
CA ILE A 111 -18.50 -4.76 -7.88
C ILE A 111 -18.45 -3.76 -9.02
N THR A 112 -19.14 -4.06 -10.12
CA THR A 112 -19.31 -3.10 -11.21
C THR A 112 -20.41 -2.10 -10.90
N VAL A 113 -20.05 -0.82 -10.77
CA VAL A 113 -20.94 0.30 -10.54
C VAL A 113 -21.27 1.03 -11.83
N THR A 114 -22.56 1.15 -12.15
CA THR A 114 -23.06 1.91 -13.29
C THR A 114 -23.80 3.17 -12.81
N PRO A 115 -23.20 4.38 -12.92
CA PRO A 115 -23.84 5.63 -12.54
C PRO A 115 -25.06 5.93 -13.44
N ARG A 116 -26.02 6.71 -12.92
CA ARG A 116 -27.23 7.11 -13.67
C ARG A 116 -26.91 7.91 -14.93
N HIS A 117 -25.85 8.72 -14.88
CA HIS A 117 -25.30 9.44 -16.01
C HIS A 117 -23.80 9.17 -16.08
N PRO A 118 -23.22 9.02 -17.29
CA PRO A 118 -21.79 8.90 -17.44
C PRO A 118 -21.01 10.04 -16.77
N LEU A 119 -19.88 9.70 -16.18
CA LEU A 119 -18.98 10.68 -15.57
C LEU A 119 -18.08 11.30 -16.64
N ALA A 120 -17.82 12.59 -16.53
CA ALA A 120 -16.97 13.29 -17.48
C ALA A 120 -15.49 13.06 -17.16
N ALA A 121 -14.65 12.94 -18.19
CA ALA A 121 -13.20 12.84 -18.03
C ALA A 121 -12.65 14.05 -17.27
N GLY A 122 -11.75 13.79 -16.31
CA GLY A 122 -11.13 14.80 -15.46
C GLY A 122 -12.04 15.38 -14.38
N ARG A 123 -13.27 14.88 -14.22
CA ARG A 123 -14.21 15.33 -13.20
C ARG A 123 -14.08 14.50 -11.93
N ASP A 124 -14.08 15.17 -10.80
CA ASP A 124 -14.22 14.53 -9.49
C ASP A 124 -15.67 14.08 -9.26
N PHE A 125 -15.83 12.91 -8.66
CA PHE A 125 -17.12 12.33 -8.29
C PHE A 125 -17.01 11.61 -6.95
N THR A 126 -18.16 11.38 -6.31
CA THR A 126 -18.23 10.60 -5.07
C THR A 126 -19.02 9.32 -5.30
N VAL A 127 -18.48 8.18 -4.89
CA VAL A 127 -19.22 6.93 -4.74
C VAL A 127 -19.42 6.61 -3.26
N SER A 128 -20.65 6.23 -2.89
CA SER A 128 -20.94 5.73 -1.54
C SER A 128 -21.52 4.34 -1.63
N VAL A 129 -20.90 3.40 -0.93
CA VAL A 129 -21.29 1.99 -0.87
C VAL A 129 -21.66 1.67 0.58
N THR A 130 -22.88 1.15 0.79
CA THR A 130 -23.32 0.62 2.10
C THR A 130 -23.30 -0.89 2.03
N TYR A 131 -22.64 -1.53 3.00
CA TYR A 131 -22.37 -2.95 2.99
C TYR A 131 -22.32 -3.52 4.41
N GLY A 132 -22.38 -4.85 4.54
CA GLY A 132 -22.17 -5.51 5.82
C GLY A 132 -22.22 -7.04 5.74
N GLY A 133 -21.88 -7.68 6.84
CA GLY A 133 -21.77 -9.15 6.90
C GLY A 133 -20.74 -9.58 7.93
N VAL A 134 -20.29 -10.82 7.83
CA VAL A 134 -19.16 -11.34 8.63
C VAL A 134 -17.97 -11.44 7.68
N PRO A 135 -16.98 -10.53 7.75
CA PRO A 135 -15.78 -10.62 6.94
C PRO A 135 -15.10 -11.98 7.13
N GLN A 136 -14.41 -12.45 6.09
CA GLN A 136 -13.51 -13.58 6.20
C GLN A 136 -12.11 -13.14 5.80
N ALA A 137 -11.12 -13.65 6.53
CA ALA A 137 -9.73 -13.54 6.13
C ALA A 137 -9.51 -14.25 4.78
N LEU A 138 -8.50 -13.80 4.05
CA LEU A 138 -7.94 -14.54 2.94
C LEU A 138 -6.91 -15.52 3.47
N GLY A 139 -6.64 -16.56 2.70
CA GLY A 139 -5.55 -17.50 2.97
C GLY A 139 -4.91 -17.97 1.67
N GLY A 140 -3.96 -18.89 1.79
CA GLY A 140 -3.25 -19.47 0.66
C GLY A 140 -1.74 -19.30 0.76
N PRO A 141 -0.99 -19.68 -0.29
CA PRO A 141 0.47 -19.77 -0.21
C PRO A 141 1.18 -18.41 -0.16
N ILE A 142 0.50 -17.32 -0.54
CA ILE A 142 1.09 -15.99 -0.74
C ILE A 142 1.75 -15.47 0.54
N VAL A 143 0.99 -15.43 1.65
CA VAL A 143 1.45 -14.87 2.93
C VAL A 143 1.89 -16.00 3.86
N PHE A 144 3.00 -16.66 3.53
CA PHE A 144 3.61 -17.72 4.35
C PHE A 144 2.68 -18.92 4.68
N GLY A 145 1.57 -19.09 3.95
CA GLY A 145 0.54 -20.08 4.28
C GLY A 145 -0.41 -19.66 5.42
N SER A 146 -0.30 -18.42 5.92
CA SER A 146 -1.15 -17.84 6.95
C SER A 146 -2.43 -17.22 6.37
N ASP A 147 -3.42 -17.06 7.25
CA ASP A 147 -4.56 -16.18 6.99
C ASP A 147 -4.16 -14.71 7.14
N TYR A 148 -4.78 -13.81 6.37
CA TYR A 148 -4.54 -12.36 6.37
C TYR A 148 -5.80 -11.56 6.01
N GLY A 149 -5.81 -10.27 6.26
CA GLY A 149 -6.96 -9.38 6.10
C GLY A 149 -7.69 -9.12 7.42
N TRP A 150 -9.01 -9.30 7.43
CA TRP A 150 -9.85 -9.14 8.62
C TRP A 150 -9.83 -10.39 9.50
N MET A 151 -8.96 -10.41 10.51
CA MET A 151 -8.75 -11.58 11.37
C MET A 151 -9.35 -11.34 12.76
N LYS A 152 -10.36 -12.13 13.11
CA LYS A 152 -11.05 -12.02 14.40
C LYS A 152 -10.12 -12.44 15.56
N THR A 153 -9.97 -11.57 16.56
CA THR A 153 -9.33 -11.87 17.85
C THR A 153 -10.41 -12.24 18.90
N PRO A 154 -10.03 -12.74 20.09
CA PRO A 154 -10.99 -13.08 21.15
C PRO A 154 -11.91 -11.91 21.58
N ASP A 155 -11.42 -10.67 21.54
CA ASP A 155 -12.15 -9.49 21.97
C ASP A 155 -12.45 -8.47 20.85
N GLY A 156 -11.96 -8.72 19.64
CA GLY A 156 -12.07 -7.77 18.54
C GLY A 156 -11.60 -8.30 17.18
N VAL A 157 -10.67 -7.58 16.55
CA VAL A 157 -10.13 -7.88 15.22
C VAL A 157 -8.73 -7.29 15.05
N PHE A 158 -7.82 -8.07 14.48
CA PHE A 158 -6.53 -7.67 13.94
C PHE A 158 -6.65 -7.52 12.42
N VAL A 159 -6.32 -6.34 11.88
CA VAL A 159 -6.50 -6.04 10.44
C VAL A 159 -5.14 -5.76 9.79
N ALA A 160 -4.70 -6.68 8.94
CA ALA A 160 -3.44 -6.59 8.20
C ALA A 160 -3.62 -7.15 6.79
N CYS A 161 -3.51 -6.30 5.76
CA CYS A 161 -4.17 -6.54 4.48
C CYS A 161 -3.25 -6.78 3.26
N GLU A 162 -1.93 -6.86 3.41
CA GLU A 162 -1.05 -7.12 2.25
C GLU A 162 -1.21 -8.55 1.72
N PRO A 163 -1.22 -8.77 0.39
CA PRO A 163 -1.16 -7.77 -0.69
C PRO A 163 -2.52 -7.21 -1.13
N ASN A 164 -3.62 -7.90 -0.83
CA ASN A 164 -4.91 -7.68 -1.49
C ASN A 164 -6.14 -7.91 -0.60
N ALA A 165 -5.99 -7.78 0.71
CA ALA A 165 -7.05 -8.08 1.65
C ALA A 165 -7.72 -6.82 2.23
N ALA A 166 -7.50 -5.64 1.65
CA ALA A 166 -8.27 -4.44 2.05
C ALA A 166 -9.75 -4.62 1.68
N SER A 167 -9.97 -5.25 0.53
CA SER A 167 -11.28 -5.71 0.06
C SER A 167 -12.01 -6.67 1.02
N THR A 168 -11.36 -7.25 2.04
CA THR A 168 -12.08 -8.03 3.07
C THR A 168 -12.99 -7.19 3.96
N TRP A 169 -12.79 -5.87 4.02
CA TRP A 169 -13.52 -5.01 4.95
C TRP A 169 -14.01 -3.67 4.39
N PHE A 170 -13.54 -3.23 3.22
CA PHE A 170 -14.13 -2.09 2.52
C PHE A 170 -13.97 -2.16 1.00
N PRO A 171 -14.97 -1.67 0.23
CA PRO A 171 -14.87 -1.57 -1.23
C PRO A 171 -13.80 -0.56 -1.63
N SER A 172 -12.86 -0.97 -2.48
CA SER A 172 -11.70 -0.14 -2.84
C SER A 172 -11.14 -0.44 -4.22
N SER A 173 -10.13 0.34 -4.64
CA SER A 173 -9.22 0.00 -5.73
C SER A 173 -8.01 -0.68 -5.11
N ASP A 174 -8.10 -2.01 -4.92
CA ASP A 174 -7.23 -2.74 -4.00
C ASP A 174 -5.84 -3.05 -4.59
N HIS A 175 -5.06 -2.01 -4.83
CA HIS A 175 -3.72 -2.10 -5.39
C HIS A 175 -2.82 -0.94 -4.91
N PRO A 176 -1.52 -1.16 -4.67
CA PRO A 176 -0.59 -0.12 -4.20
C PRO A 176 -0.43 1.07 -5.15
N ALA A 177 -0.78 0.91 -6.43
CA ALA A 177 -0.69 1.96 -7.44
C ALA A 177 -1.78 3.04 -7.35
N ASP A 178 -2.87 2.82 -6.62
CA ASP A 178 -3.98 3.78 -6.51
C ASP A 178 -4.12 4.29 -5.06
N LYS A 179 -3.20 5.20 -4.68
CA LYS A 179 -3.08 5.71 -3.31
C LYS A 179 -4.03 6.86 -3.04
N ALA A 180 -4.61 6.89 -1.85
CA ALA A 180 -5.56 7.91 -1.44
C ALA A 180 -5.33 8.38 0.00
N THR A 181 -6.00 9.46 0.40
CA THR A 181 -6.05 9.89 1.82
C THR A 181 -7.24 9.23 2.53
N TYR A 182 -7.24 9.19 3.86
CA TYR A 182 -8.24 8.42 4.61
C TYR A 182 -8.80 9.18 5.83
N ASP A 183 -10.12 9.09 6.02
CA ASP A 183 -10.81 9.33 7.28
C ASP A 183 -11.46 8.02 7.72
N ILE A 184 -10.98 7.41 8.81
CA ILE A 184 -11.44 6.10 9.30
C ILE A 184 -12.17 6.30 10.63
N ARG A 185 -13.45 5.94 10.65
CA ARG A 185 -14.36 6.14 11.78
C ARG A 185 -14.87 4.80 12.25
N ILE A 186 -14.52 4.44 13.46
CA ILE A 186 -14.77 3.12 14.02
C ILE A 186 -15.77 3.27 15.16
N LYS A 187 -16.84 2.49 15.10
CA LYS A 187 -17.76 2.26 16.21
C LYS A 187 -17.53 0.85 16.74
N ALA A 188 -17.13 0.74 18.00
CA ALA A 188 -16.94 -0.52 18.70
C ALA A 188 -17.79 -0.57 19.98
N PRO A 189 -18.04 -1.75 20.58
CA PRO A 189 -18.57 -1.86 21.94
C PRO A 189 -17.78 -1.00 22.93
N ARG A 190 -18.48 -0.46 23.93
CA ARG A 190 -17.85 0.35 24.97
C ARG A 190 -16.74 -0.43 25.68
N GLY A 191 -15.59 0.22 25.87
CA GLY A 191 -14.43 -0.38 26.52
C GLY A 191 -13.43 -1.02 25.55
N LEU A 192 -13.80 -1.19 24.28
CA LEU A 192 -12.84 -1.49 23.22
C LEU A 192 -12.34 -0.20 22.57
N THR A 193 -11.11 -0.25 22.07
CA THR A 193 -10.44 0.84 21.37
C THR A 193 -10.23 0.43 19.92
N GLY A 194 -10.73 1.23 18.97
CA GLY A 194 -10.38 1.08 17.56
C GLY A 194 -9.16 1.94 17.24
N VAL A 195 -8.07 1.32 16.79
CA VAL A 195 -6.81 1.97 16.40
C VAL A 195 -6.66 1.90 14.88
N SER A 196 -6.19 2.98 14.26
CA SER A 196 -6.07 3.09 12.81
C SER A 196 -4.94 4.06 12.42
N ASN A 197 -4.78 4.30 11.12
CA ASN A 197 -3.68 5.05 10.52
C ASN A 197 -3.76 6.56 10.81
N GLY A 198 -2.60 7.23 10.72
CA GLY A 198 -2.50 8.67 10.88
C GLY A 198 -2.76 9.15 12.30
N ARG A 199 -3.43 10.30 12.45
CA ARG A 199 -3.68 10.98 13.74
C ARG A 199 -5.05 10.63 14.29
N LEU A 200 -5.14 10.36 15.59
CA LEU A 200 -6.42 10.33 16.31
C LEU A 200 -7.01 11.74 16.36
N VAL A 201 -8.12 11.95 15.66
CA VAL A 201 -8.84 13.25 15.61
C VAL A 201 -9.78 13.38 16.79
N SER A 202 -10.53 12.33 17.11
CA SER A 202 -11.44 12.32 18.25
C SER A 202 -11.73 10.91 18.75
N THR A 203 -12.04 10.80 20.04
CA THR A 203 -12.57 9.60 20.67
C THR A 203 -13.63 9.99 21.70
N TYR A 204 -14.75 9.26 21.74
CA TYR A 204 -15.80 9.48 22.74
C TYR A 204 -16.69 8.25 22.92
N ASP A 205 -17.24 8.11 24.12
CA ASP A 205 -18.28 7.12 24.43
C ASP A 205 -19.67 7.72 24.19
N LYS A 206 -20.57 6.94 23.57
CA LYS A 206 -21.99 7.28 23.49
C LYS A 206 -22.85 6.03 23.56
N GLY A 207 -23.69 5.95 24.60
CA GLY A 207 -24.49 4.75 24.86
C GLY A 207 -23.59 3.56 25.20
N GLY A 208 -23.82 2.42 24.55
CA GLY A 208 -23.02 1.19 24.69
C GLY A 208 -21.83 1.09 23.73
N SER A 209 -21.36 2.19 23.14
CA SER A 209 -20.29 2.17 22.13
C SER A 209 -19.21 3.21 22.37
N THR A 210 -17.97 2.85 22.01
CA THR A 210 -16.83 3.75 21.82
C THR A 210 -16.77 4.15 20.34
N TYR A 211 -16.52 5.42 20.06
CA TYR A 211 -16.28 5.93 18.71
C TYR A 211 -14.86 6.47 18.62
N THR A 212 -14.09 6.06 17.61
CA THR A 212 -12.80 6.67 17.27
C THR A 212 -12.82 7.20 15.84
N HIS A 213 -12.17 8.33 15.62
CA HIS A 213 -11.99 8.91 14.29
C HIS A 213 -10.51 9.20 14.08
N TRP A 214 -9.95 8.54 13.08
CA TRP A 214 -8.57 8.63 12.63
C TRP A 214 -8.49 9.30 11.27
N ARG A 215 -7.39 10.01 11.03
CA ARG A 215 -7.14 10.70 9.77
C ARG A 215 -5.71 10.47 9.30
N GLU A 216 -5.57 9.93 8.10
CA GLU A 216 -4.33 9.87 7.34
C GLU A 216 -4.40 10.90 6.20
N SER A 217 -3.60 11.95 6.33
CA SER A 217 -3.57 13.09 5.40
C SER A 217 -2.59 12.90 4.24
N LYS A 218 -1.76 11.85 4.29
CA LYS A 218 -0.79 11.49 3.25
C LYS A 218 -1.35 10.33 2.41
N PRO A 219 -1.06 10.29 1.09
CA PRO A 219 -1.49 9.18 0.24
C PRO A 219 -0.99 7.84 0.77
N MET A 220 -1.91 6.89 0.91
CA MET A 220 -1.73 5.55 1.47
C MET A 220 -2.29 4.52 0.49
N ALA A 221 -1.61 3.39 0.33
CA ALA A 221 -2.13 2.23 -0.41
C ALA A 221 -3.24 1.53 0.39
N THR A 222 -4.16 0.83 -0.28
CA THR A 222 -5.31 0.18 0.38
C THR A 222 -4.89 -0.88 1.40
N TYR A 223 -3.89 -1.69 1.10
CA TYR A 223 -3.42 -2.76 1.98
C TYR A 223 -2.82 -2.26 3.31
N LEU A 224 -2.40 -0.99 3.35
CA LEU A 224 -1.85 -0.34 4.54
C LEU A 224 -2.93 0.19 5.48
N ALA A 225 -4.18 0.26 5.03
CA ALA A 225 -5.29 0.70 5.85
C ALA A 225 -5.62 -0.36 6.91
N THR A 226 -5.73 0.06 8.16
CA THR A 226 -6.08 -0.83 9.28
C THR A 226 -7.23 -0.27 10.11
N ALA A 227 -7.98 -1.18 10.72
CA ALA A 227 -9.03 -0.87 11.68
C ALA A 227 -9.03 -1.92 12.81
N THR A 228 -7.86 -2.14 13.40
CA THR A 228 -7.68 -3.06 14.52
C THR A 228 -8.46 -2.58 15.74
N ILE A 229 -9.24 -3.49 16.35
CA ILE A 229 -10.13 -3.20 17.49
C ILE A 229 -9.86 -4.25 18.55
N GLY A 230 -9.72 -3.82 19.80
CA GLY A 230 -9.50 -4.69 20.94
C GLY A 230 -9.33 -3.89 22.22
N LYS A 231 -8.86 -4.54 23.28
CA LYS A 231 -8.35 -3.86 24.48
C LYS A 231 -6.90 -3.46 24.25
N PHE A 232 -6.59 -2.19 24.51
CA PHE A 232 -5.23 -1.69 24.35
C PHE A 232 -4.82 -0.80 25.52
N ASP A 233 -3.62 -1.08 26.06
CA ASP A 233 -2.87 -0.12 26.86
C ASP A 233 -2.19 0.85 25.89
N VAL A 234 -2.67 2.10 25.86
CA VAL A 234 -2.19 3.13 24.93
C VAL A 234 -1.17 4.04 25.60
N ARG A 235 -0.01 4.21 24.96
CA ARG A 235 1.03 5.19 25.31
C ARG A 235 1.22 6.17 24.17
N THR A 236 1.14 7.47 24.47
CA THR A 236 1.37 8.56 23.51
C THR A 236 2.49 9.48 23.96
N GLY A 237 3.11 10.18 23.01
CA GLY A 237 4.16 11.15 23.30
C GLY A 237 4.83 11.67 22.03
N ARG A 238 6.14 11.90 22.13
CA ARG A 238 7.02 12.21 21.00
C ARG A 238 8.27 11.35 21.07
N THR A 239 8.84 11.04 19.90
CA THR A 239 10.20 10.53 19.79
C THR A 239 11.20 11.61 20.23
N PRO A 240 12.45 11.24 20.57
CA PRO A 240 13.52 12.21 20.80
C PRO A 240 13.69 13.25 19.67
N GLY A 241 13.50 12.84 18.42
CA GLY A 241 13.50 13.68 17.21
C GLY A 241 12.25 14.54 17.03
N GLY A 242 11.26 14.41 17.91
CA GLY A 242 10.07 15.25 17.97
C GLY A 242 8.87 14.74 17.18
N THR A 243 8.97 13.60 16.49
CA THR A 243 7.85 12.97 15.78
C THR A 243 6.81 12.51 16.80
N PRO A 244 5.52 12.86 16.66
CA PRO A 244 4.49 12.30 17.54
C PRO A 244 4.47 10.76 17.45
N ILE A 245 4.21 10.10 18.57
CA ILE A 245 4.16 8.64 18.64
C ILE A 245 2.91 8.17 19.39
N TYR A 246 2.28 7.12 18.84
CA TYR A 246 1.13 6.43 19.42
C TYR A 246 1.38 4.92 19.41
N VAL A 247 1.49 4.30 20.58
CA VAL A 247 1.71 2.85 20.72
C VAL A 247 0.54 2.26 21.48
N ALA A 248 -0.12 1.27 20.89
CA ALA A 248 -1.19 0.48 21.49
C ALA A 248 -0.72 -0.96 21.62
N ILE A 249 -0.78 -1.52 22.83
CA ILE A 249 -0.37 -2.91 23.10
C ILE A 249 -1.50 -3.59 23.85
N ASP A 250 -1.89 -4.79 23.40
CA ASP A 250 -2.86 -5.59 24.14
C ASP A 250 -2.31 -5.87 25.55
N PRO A 251 -3.03 -5.52 26.63
CA PRO A 251 -2.57 -5.71 27.99
C PRO A 251 -2.25 -7.18 28.34
N VAL A 252 -2.79 -8.18 27.63
CA VAL A 252 -2.41 -9.59 27.85
C VAL A 252 -0.94 -9.86 27.50
N LEU A 253 -0.34 -9.01 26.66
CA LEU A 253 1.02 -9.16 26.16
C LEU A 253 2.08 -8.38 26.94
N LYS A 254 1.69 -7.60 27.96
CA LYS A 254 2.55 -6.66 28.69
C LYS A 254 3.86 -7.24 29.23
N ASN A 255 3.90 -8.54 29.50
CA ASN A 255 5.09 -9.27 29.98
C ASN A 255 5.44 -10.48 29.12
N SER A 256 5.01 -10.50 27.86
CA SER A 256 5.27 -11.63 26.95
C SER A 256 6.75 -11.73 26.53
N ASN A 257 7.48 -10.61 26.56
CA ASN A 257 8.93 -10.54 26.40
C ASN A 257 9.53 -9.28 27.07
N ASN A 258 10.83 -9.03 26.85
CA ASN A 258 11.57 -7.90 27.44
C ASN A 258 11.73 -6.68 26.50
N VAL A 259 11.05 -6.65 25.36
CA VAL A 259 11.21 -5.57 24.37
C VAL A 259 10.36 -4.37 24.77
N ASP A 260 10.99 -3.20 24.96
CA ASP A 260 10.26 -1.93 25.07
C ASP A 260 9.88 -1.45 23.66
N VAL A 261 8.71 -1.89 23.20
CA VAL A 261 8.16 -1.55 21.87
C VAL A 261 8.14 -0.04 21.64
N TYR A 262 7.79 0.76 22.66
CA TYR A 262 7.73 2.21 22.52
C TYR A 262 9.13 2.81 22.31
N ALA A 263 10.10 2.39 23.11
CA ALA A 263 11.47 2.89 23.02
C ALA A 263 12.13 2.51 21.68
N VAL A 264 12.00 1.25 21.26
CA VAL A 264 12.53 0.79 19.97
C VAL A 264 11.86 1.53 18.82
N THR A 265 10.52 1.67 18.85
CA THR A 265 9.77 2.38 17.81
C THR A 265 10.25 3.83 17.65
N ALA A 266 10.45 4.53 18.77
CA ALA A 266 10.93 5.90 18.78
C ALA A 266 12.36 6.02 18.23
N ALA A 267 13.28 5.15 18.70
CA ALA A 267 14.68 5.18 18.30
C ALA A 267 14.86 4.85 16.82
N ALA A 268 14.19 3.80 16.33
CA ALA A 268 14.25 3.40 14.93
C ALA A 268 13.65 4.49 14.01
N THR A 269 12.51 5.10 14.38
CA THR A 269 11.92 6.21 13.60
C THR A 269 12.90 7.37 13.42
N ASP A 270 13.58 7.79 14.49
CA ASP A 270 14.53 8.91 14.45
C ASP A 270 15.81 8.56 13.69
N TYR A 271 16.28 7.32 13.79
CA TYR A 271 17.45 6.86 13.04
C TYR A 271 17.14 6.73 11.54
N TRP A 272 16.02 6.12 11.17
CA TRP A 272 15.59 6.05 9.77
C TRP A 272 15.36 7.42 9.15
N SER A 273 14.92 8.40 9.94
CA SER A 273 14.84 9.79 9.47
C SER A 273 16.18 10.41 9.09
N GLN A 274 17.29 9.94 9.69
CA GLN A 274 18.64 10.38 9.36
C GLN A 274 19.19 9.66 8.12
N VAL A 275 18.89 8.37 7.98
CA VAL A 275 19.44 7.52 6.90
C VAL A 275 18.62 7.64 5.60
N PHE A 276 17.30 7.60 5.71
CA PHE A 276 16.37 7.56 4.57
C PHE A 276 15.74 8.91 4.25
N GLY A 277 16.01 9.94 5.06
CA GLY A 277 15.43 11.28 4.95
C GLY A 277 14.18 11.47 5.80
N PRO A 278 13.58 12.68 5.82
CA PRO A 278 12.55 13.05 6.80
C PRO A 278 11.36 12.08 6.84
N TYR A 279 10.93 11.73 8.06
CA TYR A 279 9.77 10.85 8.30
C TYR A 279 8.58 11.23 7.41
N PRO A 280 7.94 10.26 6.71
CA PRO A 280 6.95 10.56 5.70
C PRO A 280 5.58 10.98 6.23
N PHE A 281 5.23 10.65 7.48
CA PHE A 281 3.88 10.81 8.01
C PHE A 281 3.80 11.76 9.22
N GLU A 282 2.59 12.01 9.73
CA GLU A 282 2.36 12.97 10.83
C GLU A 282 2.57 12.37 12.23
N GLU A 283 2.61 11.04 12.34
CA GLU A 283 2.79 10.30 13.59
C GLU A 283 3.43 8.94 13.28
N THR A 284 4.26 8.43 14.19
CA THR A 284 4.79 7.05 14.18
C THR A 284 4.08 6.22 15.26
N GLY A 285 4.31 4.91 15.32
CA GLY A 285 3.68 4.09 16.32
C GLY A 285 3.81 2.60 16.12
N ALA A 286 3.01 1.89 16.91
CA ALA A 286 2.88 0.44 16.84
C ALA A 286 1.49 0.02 17.34
N ILE A 287 0.94 -1.03 16.75
CA ILE A 287 -0.24 -1.73 17.23
C ILE A 287 0.19 -3.16 17.50
N VAL A 288 0.18 -3.60 18.76
CA VAL A 288 0.52 -4.98 19.13
C VAL A 288 -0.72 -5.65 19.67
N ASP A 289 -1.20 -6.67 18.99
CA ASP A 289 -2.44 -7.38 19.31
C ASP A 289 -2.15 -8.87 19.59
N ASP A 290 -3.02 -9.55 20.33
CA ASP A 290 -2.91 -10.98 20.63
C ASP A 290 -3.53 -11.81 19.49
N MET A 291 -2.77 -11.95 18.39
CA MET A 291 -3.15 -12.72 17.21
C MET A 291 -1.99 -13.65 16.76
N PRO A 292 -1.51 -14.57 17.62
CA PRO A 292 -0.36 -15.42 17.29
C PRO A 292 -0.57 -16.27 16.03
N GLU A 293 -1.83 -16.59 15.67
CA GLU A 293 -2.20 -17.37 14.49
C GLU A 293 -1.87 -16.66 13.17
N ALA A 294 -1.86 -15.32 13.13
CA ALA A 294 -1.42 -14.60 11.94
C ALA A 294 0.07 -14.89 11.66
N GLY A 295 0.89 -14.94 12.71
CA GLY A 295 2.29 -15.32 12.62
C GLY A 295 3.22 -14.25 12.02
N PHE A 296 2.70 -13.18 11.41
CA PHE A 296 3.48 -12.10 10.79
C PHE A 296 3.26 -10.72 11.46
N SER A 297 3.95 -9.71 10.94
CA SER A 297 3.73 -8.29 11.21
C SER A 297 3.51 -7.58 9.88
N LEU A 298 2.84 -6.44 9.89
CA LEU A 298 2.60 -5.66 8.68
C LEU A 298 2.89 -4.19 8.94
N GLU A 299 3.51 -3.54 7.97
CA GLU A 299 3.97 -2.16 8.01
C GLU A 299 2.88 -1.09 7.99
N VAL A 300 1.62 -1.43 8.31
CA VAL A 300 0.45 -0.55 8.16
C VAL A 300 0.79 0.93 8.45
N GLN A 301 0.48 1.78 7.47
CA GLN A 301 1.07 3.11 7.39
C GLN A 301 0.93 3.88 8.70
N SER A 302 2.02 4.52 9.14
CA SER A 302 2.22 5.27 10.38
C SER A 302 2.32 4.46 11.67
N LYS A 303 1.83 3.22 11.74
CA LYS A 303 1.80 2.43 13.00
C LYS A 303 1.83 0.93 12.74
N PRO A 304 2.98 0.34 12.36
CA PRO A 304 3.08 -1.08 12.12
C PRO A 304 2.31 -1.97 13.11
N ALA A 305 1.64 -2.98 12.56
CA ALA A 305 0.78 -3.90 13.27
C ALA A 305 1.53 -5.23 13.49
N TYR A 306 1.59 -5.65 14.73
CA TYR A 306 2.31 -6.84 15.18
C TYR A 306 1.33 -7.80 15.81
N SER A 307 1.30 -9.04 15.33
CA SER A 307 0.38 -10.06 15.84
C SER A 307 0.79 -10.66 17.20
N ALA A 308 1.92 -10.22 17.73
CA ALA A 308 2.46 -10.47 19.06
C ALA A 308 3.62 -9.49 19.31
N VAL A 309 4.14 -9.37 20.54
CA VAL A 309 5.33 -8.54 20.78
C VAL A 309 6.53 -9.15 20.03
N ARG A 310 7.06 -8.42 19.05
CA ARG A 310 8.19 -8.86 18.22
C ARG A 310 9.53 -8.43 18.80
N ASN A 311 10.59 -9.05 18.27
CA ASN A 311 11.96 -8.65 18.59
C ASN A 311 12.27 -7.28 17.95
N GLU A 312 13.34 -6.65 18.44
CA GLU A 312 13.80 -5.34 17.98
C GLU A 312 14.07 -5.29 16.46
N SER A 313 14.67 -6.33 15.89
CA SER A 313 14.97 -6.41 14.46
C SER A 313 13.72 -6.38 13.59
N THR A 314 12.64 -7.05 14.01
CA THR A 314 11.35 -6.98 13.32
C THR A 314 10.74 -5.58 13.43
N ILE A 315 10.74 -4.96 14.61
CA ILE A 315 10.20 -3.60 14.78
C ILE A 315 10.94 -2.59 13.88
N VAL A 316 12.26 -2.74 13.78
CA VAL A 316 13.13 -1.95 12.89
C VAL A 316 12.77 -2.15 11.41
N HIS A 317 12.50 -3.39 10.99
CA HIS A 317 12.08 -3.74 9.63
C HIS A 317 10.76 -3.04 9.29
N GLU A 318 9.75 -3.20 10.13
CA GLU A 318 8.43 -2.59 9.87
C GLU A 318 8.47 -1.06 9.85
N LEU A 319 9.37 -0.44 10.63
CA LEU A 319 9.55 1.01 10.59
C LEU A 319 10.33 1.51 9.38
N ALA A 320 11.17 0.68 8.76
CA ALA A 320 11.82 1.04 7.49
C ALA A 320 10.81 1.12 6.34
N HIS A 321 9.80 0.25 6.37
CA HIS A 321 8.73 0.24 5.37
C HIS A 321 7.93 1.55 5.28
N GLN A 322 7.94 2.37 6.34
CA GLN A 322 7.34 3.71 6.32
C GLN A 322 7.90 4.57 5.16
N TRP A 323 9.15 4.32 4.74
CA TRP A 323 9.73 4.89 3.52
C TRP A 323 9.59 3.96 2.31
N PHE A 324 9.86 2.67 2.48
CA PHE A 324 9.94 1.66 1.41
C PHE A 324 8.74 0.69 1.44
N GLY A 325 7.73 0.98 0.65
CA GLY A 325 6.42 0.30 0.68
C GLY A 325 5.31 1.30 0.95
N ASP A 326 5.44 2.09 2.01
CA ASP A 326 4.38 3.03 2.41
C ASP A 326 4.48 4.35 1.69
N SER A 327 5.59 5.08 1.83
CA SER A 327 5.73 6.38 1.14
C SER A 327 6.01 6.17 -0.33
N VAL A 328 6.96 5.28 -0.66
CA VAL A 328 7.27 4.85 -2.02
C VAL A 328 6.74 3.43 -2.18
N SER A 329 5.59 3.26 -2.82
CA SER A 329 4.99 1.95 -3.04
C SER A 329 5.45 1.36 -4.38
N VAL A 330 5.38 0.04 -4.55
CA VAL A 330 5.64 -0.56 -5.85
C VAL A 330 4.59 -0.15 -6.88
N ALA A 331 5.01 0.02 -8.13
CA ALA A 331 4.08 0.20 -9.25
C ALA A 331 3.39 -1.13 -9.63
N GLN A 332 4.09 -2.25 -9.46
CA GLN A 332 3.60 -3.61 -9.68
C GLN A 332 4.14 -4.55 -8.61
N TRP A 333 3.37 -5.57 -8.22
CA TRP A 333 3.75 -6.50 -7.16
C TRP A 333 5.00 -7.33 -7.46
N LYS A 334 5.37 -7.49 -8.73
CA LYS A 334 6.64 -8.15 -9.11
C LYS A 334 7.88 -7.44 -8.53
N ASP A 335 7.77 -6.13 -8.28
CA ASP A 335 8.86 -5.29 -7.78
C ASP A 335 8.94 -5.26 -6.23
N ILE A 336 8.22 -6.15 -5.53
CA ILE A 336 8.08 -6.19 -4.06
C ILE A 336 9.41 -6.24 -3.28
N TRP A 337 10.51 -6.65 -3.93
CA TRP A 337 11.85 -6.57 -3.34
C TRP A 337 12.26 -5.13 -2.97
N LEU A 338 11.70 -4.11 -3.64
CA LEU A 338 11.90 -2.70 -3.31
C LEU A 338 11.33 -2.33 -1.94
N ASN A 339 10.33 -3.07 -1.46
CA ASN A 339 9.84 -2.95 -0.08
C ASN A 339 10.71 -3.84 0.81
N GLU A 340 10.68 -5.15 0.55
CA GLU A 340 11.15 -6.16 1.49
C GLU A 340 12.66 -6.29 1.57
N GLY A 341 13.36 -6.08 0.46
CA GLY A 341 14.81 -6.04 0.42
C GLY A 341 15.37 -4.83 1.16
N PHE A 342 14.71 -3.67 1.05
CA PHE A 342 15.10 -2.45 1.76
C PHE A 342 14.84 -2.56 3.26
N ALA A 343 13.67 -3.04 3.66
CA ALA A 343 13.35 -3.23 5.08
C ALA A 343 14.25 -4.29 5.73
N THR A 344 14.57 -5.38 5.03
CA THR A 344 15.55 -6.38 5.48
C THR A 344 16.95 -5.76 5.61
N TYR A 345 17.37 -4.93 4.64
CA TYR A 345 18.66 -4.26 4.69
C TYR A 345 18.73 -3.23 5.83
N ALA A 346 17.62 -2.59 6.19
CA ALA A 346 17.54 -1.72 7.36
C ALA A 346 17.88 -2.46 8.66
N GLN A 347 17.54 -3.74 8.79
CA GLN A 347 17.96 -4.56 9.93
C GLN A 347 19.50 -4.66 10.02
N TRP A 348 20.18 -4.78 8.87
CA TRP A 348 21.64 -4.85 8.81
C TRP A 348 22.28 -3.49 9.14
N LEU A 349 21.71 -2.40 8.62
CA LEU A 349 22.14 -1.04 8.97
C LEU A 349 21.92 -0.73 10.46
N TRP A 350 20.84 -1.25 11.04
CA TRP A 350 20.57 -1.10 12.48
C TRP A 350 21.59 -1.85 13.32
N ALA A 351 21.88 -3.11 12.97
CA ALA A 351 22.91 -3.89 13.66
C ALA A 351 24.30 -3.21 13.58
N GLU A 352 24.62 -2.59 12.42
CA GLU A 352 25.83 -1.82 12.20
C GLU A 352 25.86 -0.55 13.06
N HIS A 353 24.73 0.17 13.12
CA HIS A 353 24.56 1.34 13.99
C HIS A 353 24.76 1.02 15.47
N GLN A 354 24.23 -0.13 15.92
CA GLN A 354 24.39 -0.61 17.29
C GLN A 354 25.78 -1.22 17.56
N GLY A 355 26.64 -1.33 16.53
CA GLY A 355 27.97 -1.92 16.66
C GLY A 355 27.97 -3.42 16.94
N THR A 356 26.86 -4.11 16.64
CA THR A 356 26.69 -5.55 16.94
C THR A 356 27.13 -6.45 15.79
N ARG A 357 26.95 -5.99 14.54
CA ARG A 357 27.41 -6.67 13.33
C ARG A 357 27.40 -5.68 12.16
N SER A 358 28.41 -5.70 11.30
CA SER A 358 28.40 -4.86 10.10
C SER A 358 27.39 -5.35 9.06
N ALA A 359 26.99 -4.48 8.13
CA ALA A 359 26.12 -4.89 7.03
C ALA A 359 26.82 -5.89 6.10
N HIS A 360 28.14 -5.77 5.93
CA HIS A 360 28.97 -6.72 5.18
C HIS A 360 28.99 -8.11 5.83
N ASP A 361 29.19 -8.19 7.15
CA ASP A 361 29.19 -9.49 7.85
C ASP A 361 27.81 -10.15 7.83
N SER A 362 26.73 -9.34 7.86
CA SER A 362 25.36 -9.83 7.71
C SER A 362 25.12 -10.41 6.32
N PHE A 363 25.64 -9.74 5.28
CA PHE A 363 25.64 -10.22 3.90
C PHE A 363 26.39 -11.55 3.75
N LEU A 364 27.64 -11.64 4.23
CA LEU A 364 28.43 -12.87 4.15
C LEU A 364 27.75 -14.03 4.89
N ALA A 365 27.24 -13.79 6.10
CA ALA A 365 26.52 -14.81 6.86
C ALA A 365 25.28 -15.33 6.11
N GLY A 366 24.50 -14.43 5.49
CA GLY A 366 23.34 -14.80 4.67
C GLY A 366 23.72 -15.55 3.39
N TYR A 367 24.83 -15.17 2.76
CA TYR A 367 25.30 -15.75 1.50
C TYR A 367 25.93 -17.14 1.73
N ASP A 368 26.78 -17.29 2.75
CA ASP A 368 27.52 -18.52 3.04
C ASP A 368 26.66 -19.61 3.69
N SER A 369 25.59 -19.24 4.40
CA SER A 369 24.67 -20.19 5.03
C SER A 369 23.84 -21.01 4.03
N ARG A 370 23.93 -20.72 2.73
CA ARG A 370 23.10 -21.35 1.69
C ARG A 370 23.96 -22.02 0.61
N PRO A 371 23.80 -23.33 0.36
CA PRO A 371 24.50 -24.01 -0.73
C PRO A 371 23.98 -23.50 -2.09
N ALA A 372 24.78 -23.67 -3.15
CA ALA A 372 24.49 -23.12 -4.48
C ALA A 372 23.24 -23.71 -5.15
N ASP A 373 22.86 -24.94 -4.79
CA ASP A 373 21.69 -25.66 -5.28
C ASP A 373 20.40 -25.38 -4.47
N SER A 374 20.46 -24.52 -3.45
CA SER A 374 19.30 -24.13 -2.66
C SER A 374 18.20 -23.50 -3.53
N ALA A 375 16.94 -23.86 -3.25
CA ALA A 375 15.76 -23.24 -3.87
C ALA A 375 15.70 -21.71 -3.69
N PHE A 376 16.36 -21.20 -2.64
CA PHE A 376 16.56 -19.76 -2.42
C PHE A 376 17.15 -19.05 -3.65
N TRP A 377 18.11 -19.68 -4.32
CA TRP A 377 18.79 -19.09 -5.49
C TRP A 377 17.98 -19.26 -6.78
N GLN A 378 16.88 -20.00 -6.77
CA GLN A 378 16.07 -20.27 -7.97
C GLN A 378 14.95 -19.23 -8.18
N ILE A 379 14.79 -18.28 -7.26
CA ILE A 379 13.84 -17.16 -7.39
C ILE A 379 14.53 -15.99 -8.09
N LYS A 380 13.89 -15.47 -9.16
CA LYS A 380 14.21 -14.17 -9.74
C LYS A 380 13.60 -13.10 -8.84
N VAL A 381 14.41 -12.25 -8.25
CA VAL A 381 13.95 -11.29 -7.23
C VAL A 381 13.11 -10.16 -7.83
N ALA A 382 13.39 -9.75 -9.06
CA ALA A 382 12.60 -8.74 -9.79
C ALA A 382 11.33 -9.30 -10.48
N ASP A 383 11.11 -10.62 -10.41
CA ASP A 383 9.88 -11.28 -10.87
C ASP A 383 9.67 -12.59 -10.11
N PRO A 384 9.37 -12.51 -8.80
CA PRO A 384 9.34 -13.68 -7.94
C PRO A 384 8.13 -14.60 -8.18
N GLN A 385 7.24 -14.29 -9.11
CA GLN A 385 5.90 -14.85 -9.28
C GLN A 385 4.95 -14.54 -8.11
N ARG A 386 3.64 -14.61 -8.38
CA ARG A 386 2.59 -14.26 -7.42
C ARG A 386 2.71 -15.02 -6.10
N ASP A 387 2.68 -16.34 -6.14
CA ASP A 387 2.59 -17.17 -4.94
C ASP A 387 3.93 -17.25 -4.16
N THR A 388 5.00 -16.69 -4.73
CA THR A 388 6.34 -16.65 -4.14
C THR A 388 6.85 -15.21 -3.95
N MET A 389 5.98 -14.20 -4.04
CA MET A 389 6.35 -12.80 -3.89
C MET A 389 6.90 -12.46 -2.50
N PHE A 390 6.53 -13.24 -1.48
CA PHE A 390 7.08 -13.14 -0.12
C PHE A 390 8.04 -14.30 0.22
N ALA A 391 8.62 -14.96 -0.78
CA ALA A 391 9.65 -15.97 -0.53
C ALA A 391 10.89 -15.32 0.10
N SER A 392 11.57 -16.03 1.01
CA SER A 392 12.77 -15.51 1.72
C SER A 392 13.87 -14.94 0.81
N ALA A 393 13.93 -15.37 -0.46
CA ALA A 393 14.82 -14.82 -1.48
C ALA A 393 14.56 -13.33 -1.75
N VAL A 394 13.30 -12.90 -1.81
CA VAL A 394 12.92 -11.51 -2.06
C VAL A 394 13.51 -10.58 -0.98
N TYR A 395 13.35 -10.97 0.29
CA TYR A 395 13.90 -10.29 1.45
C TYR A 395 15.44 -10.29 1.44
N GLN A 396 16.03 -11.47 1.52
CA GLN A 396 17.46 -11.60 1.83
C GLN A 396 18.33 -11.33 0.60
N ARG A 397 17.95 -11.80 -0.60
CA ARG A 397 18.69 -11.49 -1.83
C ARG A 397 18.44 -10.04 -2.27
N GLY A 398 17.28 -9.46 -1.97
CA GLY A 398 17.04 -8.02 -2.08
C GLY A 398 18.01 -7.21 -1.21
N ALA A 399 18.15 -7.56 0.07
CA ALA A 399 19.13 -6.92 0.96
C ALA A 399 20.58 -7.14 0.53
N MET A 400 20.92 -8.34 0.04
CA MET A 400 22.24 -8.61 -0.54
C MET A 400 22.53 -7.70 -1.74
N THR A 401 21.53 -7.49 -2.61
CA THR A 401 21.64 -6.57 -3.75
C THR A 401 22.01 -5.17 -3.30
N LEU A 402 21.38 -4.67 -2.23
CA LEU A 402 21.67 -3.36 -1.66
C LEU A 402 23.07 -3.28 -1.04
N GLN A 403 23.53 -4.33 -0.36
CA GLN A 403 24.88 -4.38 0.18
C GLN A 403 25.94 -4.38 -0.93
N VAL A 404 25.76 -5.21 -1.97
CA VAL A 404 26.69 -5.24 -3.12
C VAL A 404 26.67 -3.92 -3.88
N LEU A 405 25.50 -3.29 -3.99
CA LEU A 405 25.38 -1.94 -4.55
C LEU A 405 26.20 -0.94 -3.71
N ARG A 406 26.04 -0.94 -2.37
CA ARG A 406 26.81 -0.09 -1.44
C ARG A 406 28.31 -0.28 -1.64
N GLU A 407 28.79 -1.51 -1.73
CA GLU A 407 30.20 -1.83 -1.96
C GLU A 407 30.69 -1.37 -3.35
N ARG A 408 29.84 -1.48 -4.37
CA ARG A 408 30.15 -1.07 -5.75
C ARG A 408 30.27 0.44 -5.92
N ILE A 409 29.36 1.21 -5.33
CA ILE A 409 29.27 2.66 -5.51
C ILE A 409 29.90 3.46 -4.36
N GLY A 410 30.24 2.78 -3.27
CA GLY A 410 30.80 3.35 -2.04
C GLY A 410 29.75 4.05 -1.16
N ASP A 411 30.03 4.09 0.14
CA ASP A 411 29.16 4.65 1.18
C ASP A 411 28.63 6.05 0.87
N THR A 412 29.51 6.93 0.36
CA THR A 412 29.11 8.33 0.06
C THR A 412 28.00 8.40 -1.00
N ALA A 413 28.10 7.61 -2.07
CA ALA A 413 27.07 7.58 -3.10
C ALA A 413 25.83 6.83 -2.61
N PHE A 414 26.01 5.72 -1.88
CA PHE A 414 24.91 4.90 -1.37
C PHE A 414 24.03 5.65 -0.36
N PHE A 415 24.62 6.28 0.66
CA PHE A 415 23.86 7.07 1.63
C PHE A 415 23.34 8.41 1.07
N LYS A 416 23.79 8.82 -0.13
CA LYS A 416 23.15 9.88 -0.91
C LYS A 416 21.96 9.35 -1.73
N LEU A 417 22.04 8.11 -2.21
CA LEU A 417 21.00 7.45 -3.02
C LEU A 417 19.71 7.22 -2.20
N LEU A 418 19.82 6.69 -0.99
CA LEU A 418 18.64 6.35 -0.16
C LEU A 418 17.67 7.54 0.05
N PRO A 419 18.10 8.70 0.59
CA PRO A 419 17.22 9.86 0.73
C PRO A 419 16.89 10.55 -0.60
N ALA A 420 17.63 10.29 -1.68
CA ALA A 420 17.26 10.76 -3.01
C ALA A 420 16.09 9.95 -3.58
N TRP A 421 16.09 8.63 -3.40
CA TRP A 421 15.02 7.72 -3.80
C TRP A 421 13.71 8.08 -3.11
N THR A 422 13.72 8.11 -1.78
CA THR A 422 12.53 8.37 -0.97
C THR A 422 11.95 9.76 -1.23
N ARG A 423 12.80 10.76 -1.52
CA ARG A 423 12.36 12.11 -1.89
C ARG A 423 11.77 12.16 -3.30
N LEU A 424 12.38 11.48 -4.27
CA LEU A 424 11.95 11.52 -5.66
C LEU A 424 10.56 10.89 -5.87
N HIS A 425 10.30 9.79 -5.16
CA HIS A 425 9.07 9.01 -5.32
C HIS A 425 8.09 9.16 -4.14
N ARG A 426 8.30 10.16 -3.27
CA ARG A 426 7.50 10.38 -2.05
C ARG A 426 6.00 10.41 -2.36
N TYR A 427 5.24 9.55 -1.68
CA TYR A 427 3.79 9.36 -1.83
C TYR A 427 3.32 8.84 -3.20
N GLY A 428 4.24 8.38 -4.04
CA GLY A 428 3.94 7.81 -5.34
C GLY A 428 4.31 6.34 -5.42
N ASN A 429 4.52 5.91 -6.66
CA ASN A 429 4.90 4.56 -7.02
C ASN A 429 6.18 4.57 -7.84
N ALA A 430 6.94 3.47 -7.76
CA ALA A 430 8.15 3.28 -8.55
C ALA A 430 8.36 1.79 -8.89
N ASP A 431 9.21 1.54 -9.89
CA ASP A 431 9.61 0.19 -10.29
C ASP A 431 11.11 -0.05 -10.12
N THR A 432 11.56 -1.29 -10.36
CA THR A 432 12.99 -1.65 -10.28
C THR A 432 13.85 -0.80 -11.21
N ALA A 433 13.34 -0.45 -12.41
CA ALA A 433 14.09 0.30 -13.40
C ALA A 433 14.29 1.76 -12.98
N ASP A 434 13.33 2.37 -12.28
CA ASP A 434 13.48 3.68 -11.64
C ASP A 434 14.65 3.68 -10.65
N PHE A 435 14.73 2.65 -9.80
CA PHE A 435 15.78 2.56 -8.79
C PHE A 435 17.17 2.43 -9.43
N ILE A 436 17.31 1.54 -10.42
CA ILE A 436 18.56 1.35 -11.18
C ILE A 436 19.00 2.67 -11.81
N ARG A 437 18.10 3.35 -12.55
CA ARG A 437 18.40 4.65 -13.18
C ARG A 437 18.86 5.70 -12.18
N LEU A 438 18.28 5.73 -10.97
CA LEU A 438 18.69 6.67 -9.94
C LEU A 438 20.07 6.30 -9.36
N ALA A 439 20.32 5.02 -9.11
CA ALA A 439 21.61 4.53 -8.62
C ALA A 439 22.75 4.85 -9.61
N GLU A 440 22.54 4.64 -10.90
CA GLU A 440 23.50 4.98 -11.95
C GLU A 440 23.74 6.50 -12.02
N ARG A 441 22.68 7.30 -11.95
CA ARG A 441 22.79 8.77 -11.94
C ARG A 441 23.58 9.28 -10.73
N VAL A 442 23.35 8.72 -9.55
CA VAL A 442 23.99 9.16 -8.30
C VAL A 442 25.46 8.72 -8.26
N SER A 443 25.76 7.52 -8.75
CA SER A 443 27.11 6.95 -8.73
C SER A 443 27.98 7.35 -9.92
N GLY A 444 27.36 7.70 -11.07
CA GLY A 444 28.06 7.90 -12.34
C GLY A 444 28.58 6.62 -12.98
N GLN A 445 28.08 5.45 -12.56
CA GLN A 445 28.53 4.13 -13.03
C GLN A 445 27.40 3.40 -13.77
N GLN A 446 27.75 2.55 -14.75
CA GLN A 446 26.83 1.55 -15.30
C GLN A 446 26.69 0.40 -14.31
N LEU A 447 25.45 0.03 -14.00
CA LEU A 447 25.14 -0.96 -12.96
C LEU A 447 24.34 -2.16 -13.48
N ASP A 448 24.09 -2.23 -14.80
CA ASP A 448 23.33 -3.29 -15.47
C ASP A 448 23.78 -4.70 -15.02
N ASP A 449 25.07 -5.02 -15.13
CA ASP A 449 25.60 -6.35 -14.78
C ASP A 449 25.38 -6.73 -13.31
N LEU A 450 25.44 -5.76 -12.40
CA LEU A 450 25.19 -5.97 -10.97
C LEU A 450 23.73 -6.34 -10.76
N PHE A 451 22.81 -5.53 -11.29
CA PHE A 451 21.39 -5.79 -11.09
C PHE A 451 20.91 -7.03 -11.84
N ASP A 452 21.44 -7.32 -13.04
CA ASP A 452 21.15 -8.57 -13.77
C ASP A 452 21.52 -9.81 -12.95
N THR A 453 22.72 -9.81 -12.38
CA THR A 453 23.23 -10.90 -11.54
C THR A 453 22.41 -11.08 -10.26
N TRP A 454 22.01 -10.00 -9.61
CA TRP A 454 21.39 -10.09 -8.28
C TRP A 454 19.86 -10.16 -8.31
N LEU A 455 19.21 -9.59 -9.33
CA LEU A 455 17.75 -9.47 -9.39
C LEU A 455 17.09 -10.31 -10.48
N PHE A 456 17.70 -10.39 -11.67
CA PHE A 456 17.01 -10.90 -12.87
C PHE A 456 17.39 -12.35 -13.24
N THR A 457 18.48 -12.87 -12.67
CA THR A 457 18.99 -14.22 -12.93
C THR A 457 18.77 -15.17 -11.75
N THR A 458 18.72 -16.47 -12.02
CA THR A 458 18.75 -17.52 -10.99
C THR A 458 20.17 -18.04 -10.79
N GLY A 459 20.40 -18.78 -9.72
CA GLY A 459 21.70 -19.28 -9.31
C GLY A 459 22.37 -18.40 -8.25
N LYS A 460 23.26 -19.01 -7.48
CA LYS A 460 24.07 -18.30 -6.47
C LYS A 460 25.11 -17.45 -7.21
N PRO A 461 25.12 -16.11 -7.07
CA PRO A 461 26.14 -15.25 -7.68
C PRO A 461 27.54 -15.63 -7.25
N ALA A 462 28.56 -15.43 -8.07
CA ALA A 462 29.95 -15.50 -7.61
C ALA A 462 30.33 -14.18 -6.90
N LEU A 463 31.12 -14.25 -5.82
CA LEU A 463 31.66 -13.08 -5.12
C LEU A 463 33.06 -12.69 -5.62
#